data_AF-A0A5E5PSX3-F1
#
_entry.id   AF-A0A5E5PSX3-F1
#
_cell.length_a   1.000
_cell.length_b   1.000
_cell.length_c   1.000
_cell.angle_alpha   90.00
_cell.angle_beta   90.00
_cell.angle_gamma   90.00
#
_symmetry.space_group_name_H-M   'P 1'
#
loop_
_entity.id
_entity.type
_entity.pdbx_description
1 polymer ?
#
loop_
_entity_poly.entity_id
_entity_poly.type
_entity_poly.pdbx_seq_one_letter_code
_entity_poly.pdbx_strand_id
1 'polypeptide(L)' 'MTMKKLYIRTFGCQMNEYDSQKMTDVLKHSHALELTDDALDADVLLINTCSIRE' A
#
# COMPACT_ATOMS: atom_id res chain seq x y z
N MET A 1 -20.13 -4.06 -8.84
CA MET A 1 -19.29 -3.11 -8.08
C MET A 1 -17.87 -3.28 -8.59
N THR A 2 -17.24 -2.21 -9.06
CA THR A 2 -15.83 -2.21 -9.44
C THR A 2 -14.97 -2.40 -8.20
N MET A 3 -13.97 -3.29 -8.26
CA MET A 3 -12.98 -3.44 -7.20
C MET A 3 -12.18 -2.13 -7.11
N LYS A 4 -12.01 -1.62 -5.88
CA LYS A 4 -11.23 -0.41 -5.66
C LYS A 4 -9.74 -0.75 -5.70
N LYS A 5 -8.95 0.12 -6.30
CA LYS A 5 -7.52 -0.10 -6.50
C LYS A 5 -6.67 0.63 -5.47
N LEU A 6 -5.67 -0.05 -4.93
CA LEU A 6 -4.68 0.43 -3.99
C LEU A 6 -3.32 0.50 -4.70
N TYR A 7 -2.74 1.68 -4.75
CA TYR A 7 -1.33 1.86 -5.04
C TYR A 7 -0.58 2.08 -3.74
N ILE A 8 0.41 1.23 -3.45
CA ILE A 8 1.27 1.35 -2.28
C ILE A 8 2.70 1.61 -2.70
N ARG A 9 3.32 2.64 -2.13
CA ARG A 9 4.75 2.93 -2.32
C ARG A 9 5.44 3.02 -0.98
N THR A 10 6.54 2.29 -0.86
CA THR A 10 7.29 2.16 0.38
C THR A 10 8.63 2.85 0.26
N PHE A 11 8.97 3.65 1.27
CA PHE A 11 10.26 4.30 1.42
C PHE A 11 10.77 4.00 2.83
N GLY A 12 11.94 3.39 2.95
CA GLY A 12 12.50 3.07 4.27
C GLY A 12 13.32 1.80 4.21
N CYS A 13 13.20 0.99 5.25
CA CYS A 13 13.93 -0.25 5.39
C CYS A 13 13.04 -1.48 5.15
N GLN A 14 13.64 -2.67 5.32
CA GLN A 14 12.96 -3.96 5.23
C GLN A 14 11.74 -4.08 6.15
N MET A 15 11.73 -3.38 7.29
CA MET A 15 10.57 -3.34 8.18
C MET A 15 9.36 -2.67 7.51
N ASN A 16 9.57 -1.55 6.80
CA ASN A 16 8.48 -0.90 6.07
C ASN A 16 7.97 -1.77 4.92
N GLU A 17 8.83 -2.54 4.24
CA GLU A 17 8.39 -3.48 3.20
C GLU A 17 7.49 -4.57 3.79
N TYR A 18 7.90 -5.18 4.91
CA TYR A 18 7.09 -6.15 5.64
C TYR A 18 5.74 -5.56 6.09
N ASP A 19 5.76 -4.35 6.66
CA ASP A 19 4.55 -3.65 7.09
C ASP A 19 3.64 -3.32 5.91
N SER A 20 4.22 -2.95 4.76
CA SER A 20 3.47 -2.66 3.54
C SER A 20 2.75 -3.89 3.00
N GLN A 21 3.38 -5.06 3.09
CA GLN A 21 2.75 -6.32 2.73
C GLN A 21 1.60 -6.67 3.70
N LYS A 22 1.80 -6.48 5.00
CA LYS A 22 0.73 -6.66 6.00
C LYS A 22 -0.44 -5.68 5.79
N MET A 23 -0.15 -4.41 5.51
CA MET A 23 -1.16 -3.40 5.22
C MET A 23 -1.97 -3.77 3.98
N THR A 24 -1.31 -4.27 2.92
CA THR A 24 -1.97 -4.76 1.72
C THR A 24 -2.95 -5.88 2.05
N ASP A 25 -2.52 -6.89 2.81
CA ASP A 25 -3.37 -8.01 3.20
C ASP A 25 -4.59 -7.54 3.99
N VAL A 26 -4.39 -6.68 5.00
CA VAL A 26 -5.48 -6.16 5.82
C VAL A 26 -6.48 -5.37 4.98
N LEU A 27 -6.00 -4.48 4.09
CA LEU A 27 -6.84 -3.65 3.23
C LEU A 27 -7.60 -4.47 2.18
N LYS A 28 -6.96 -5.52 1.63
CA LYS A 28 -7.61 -6.48 0.76
C LYS A 28 -8.78 -7.19 1.46
N HIS A 29 -8.59 -7.67 2.68
CA HIS A 29 -9.64 -8.38 3.42
C HIS A 29 -10.75 -7.45 3.93
N SER A 30 -10.41 -6.26 4.40
CA SER A 30 -11.38 -5.35 5.04
C SER A 30 -12.16 -4.48 4.06
N HIS A 31 -11.56 -4.10 2.93
CA HIS A 31 -12.12 -3.13 1.99
C HIS A 31 -12.17 -3.64 0.54
N ALA A 32 -11.81 -4.91 0.31
CA ALA A 32 -11.73 -5.51 -1.03
C ALA A 32 -10.89 -4.68 -2.01
N LEU A 33 -9.78 -4.11 -1.52
CA LEU A 33 -8.83 -3.39 -2.36
C LEU A 33 -7.93 -4.37 -3.13
N GLU A 34 -7.73 -4.10 -4.41
CA GLU A 34 -6.74 -4.80 -5.25
C GLU A 34 -5.52 -3.92 -5.50
N LEU A 35 -4.33 -4.52 -5.55
CA LEU A 35 -3.12 -3.78 -5.86
C LEU A 35 -3.11 -3.33 -7.33
N THR A 36 -2.61 -2.12 -7.56
CA THR A 36 -2.22 -1.62 -8.87
C THR A 36 -0.81 -1.06 -8.83
N ASP A 37 -0.08 -1.21 -9.94
CA ASP A 37 1.25 -0.62 -10.14
C ASP A 37 1.16 0.80 -10.74
N ASP A 38 -0.05 1.24 -11.12
CA ASP A 38 -0.31 2.58 -11.65
C ASP A 38 -1.00 3.45 -10.61
N ALA A 39 -0.28 4.47 -10.14
CA ALA A 39 -0.80 5.43 -9.17
C ALA A 39 -1.96 6.29 -9.71
N LEU A 40 -2.07 6.47 -11.04
CA LEU A 40 -3.14 7.26 -11.65
C LEU A 40 -4.46 6.49 -11.75
N ASP A 41 -4.39 5.17 -11.69
CA ASP A 41 -5.53 4.24 -11.73
C ASP A 41 -5.97 3.81 -10.32
N ALA A 42 -5.32 4.30 -9.27
CA ALA A 42 -5.63 3.95 -7.89
C ALA A 42 -6.75 4.81 -7.29
N ASP A 43 -7.70 4.16 -6.60
CA ASP A 43 -8.68 4.83 -5.75
C ASP A 43 -8.05 5.27 -4.41
N VAL A 44 -6.99 4.57 -3.98
CA VAL A 44 -6.27 4.82 -2.73
C VAL A 44 -4.77 4.81 -2.99
N LEU A 45 -4.08 5.87 -2.59
CA LEU A 45 -2.62 5.92 -2.52
C LEU A 45 -2.17 5.77 -1.07
N LEU A 46 -1.30 4.78 -0.81
CA LEU A 46 -0.66 4.58 0.49
C LEU A 46 0.85 4.76 0.34
N ILE A 47 1.40 5.77 1.01
CA ILE A 47 2.84 6.00 1.04
C ILE A 47 3.35 5.65 2.43
N ASN A 48 4.07 4.54 2.55
CA ASN A 48 4.67 4.12 3.81
C ASN A 48 6.11 4.63 3.89
N THR A 49 6.38 5.59 4.77
CA THR A 49 7.72 6.16 4.95
C THR A 49 8.25 5.93 6.35
N CYS A 50 9.55 5.66 6.49
CA CYS A 50 10.21 5.77 7.79
C CYS A 50 10.64 7.23 8.07
N SER A 51 10.52 7.67 9.33
CA SER A 51 11.02 8.97 9.79
C SER A 51 12.50 8.92 10.20
N ILE A 52 13.08 7.73 10.32
CA ILE A 52 14.49 7.55 10.67
C ILE A 52 15.34 8.04 9.51
N ARG A 53 16.16 9.06 9.80
CA ARG A 53 17.18 9.62 8.91
C ARG A 53 18.53 9.40 9.56
N GLU A 54 19.00 8.15 9.58
CA GLU A 54 20.31 7.78 10.11
C GLU A 54 20.77 6.45 9.50
#